data_AF-A0A855K8Y6-F1
#
_entry.id   AF-A0A855K8Y6-F1
#
_cell.length_a   1.000
_cell.length_b   1.000
_cell.length_c   1.000
_cell.angle_alpha   90.00
_cell.angle_beta   90.00
_cell.angle_gamma   90.00
#
_symmetry.space_group_name_H-M   'P 1'
#
loop_
_entity.id
_entity.type
_entity.pdbx_description
1 polymer ?
#
loop_
_entity_poly.entity_id
_entity_poly.type
_entity_poly.pdbx_seq_one_letter_code
_entity_poly.pdbx_strand_id
1 'polypeptide(L)'
;MSKKTPLDTSKPKVPGEEETPKQRRQLLYTAIAYHTTKRKLLHFVLPSIALFVGALLLCKFLLADGMEKIDAIGIAVAVFVFYSWFAFTIAWPLLGQRFLLEVETLFGPRTREGLWEQFYTKTVKHTGLDVFATAKSVNEYDTSNWVKLNKAAAKHKTS
;
A
#
# COMPACT_ATOMS: atom_id res chain seq x y z
N MET A 1 -44.07 21.06 14.38
CA MET A 1 -42.76 20.76 15.01
C MET A 1 -42.06 19.69 14.18
N SER A 2 -41.12 20.09 13.31
CA SER A 2 -40.38 19.15 12.44
C SER A 2 -39.20 18.57 13.22
N LYS A 3 -39.23 17.27 13.51
CA LYS A 3 -38.13 16.54 14.15
C LYS A 3 -36.98 16.44 13.15
N LYS A 4 -35.89 17.18 13.41
CA LYS A 4 -34.62 16.99 12.72
C LYS A 4 -34.05 15.63 13.14
N THR A 5 -33.97 14.71 12.20
CA THR A 5 -33.22 13.45 12.35
C THR A 5 -31.74 13.77 12.55
N PRO A 6 -31.06 13.21 13.57
CA PRO A 6 -29.64 13.44 13.75
C PRO A 6 -28.85 12.82 12.59
N LEU A 7 -27.89 13.58 12.08
CA LEU A 7 -26.95 13.14 11.04
C LEU A 7 -26.05 12.06 11.68
N ASP A 8 -26.20 10.82 11.21
CA ASP A 8 -25.36 9.71 11.62
C ASP A 8 -23.91 9.98 11.16
N THR A 9 -23.03 10.25 12.13
CA THR A 9 -21.59 10.48 11.93
C THR A 9 -20.78 9.18 12.00
N SER A 10 -21.40 8.01 11.90
CA SER A 10 -20.66 6.76 11.77
C SER A 10 -19.83 6.80 10.49
N LYS A 11 -18.51 6.58 10.65
CA LYS A 11 -17.61 6.32 9.51
C LYS A 11 -18.27 5.27 8.62
N PRO A 12 -18.28 5.47 7.29
CA PRO A 12 -18.87 4.48 6.42
C PRO A 12 -18.14 3.15 6.66
N LYS A 13 -18.96 2.12 6.90
CA LYS A 13 -18.52 0.82 7.37
C LYS A 13 -18.10 0.02 6.15
N VAL A 14 -16.80 -0.04 5.88
CA VAL A 14 -16.24 -0.73 4.71
C VAL A 14 -16.64 -2.21 4.77
N PRO A 15 -17.43 -2.73 3.81
CA PRO A 15 -17.83 -4.13 3.80
C PRO A 15 -16.57 -5.03 3.72
N GLY A 16 -16.40 -5.92 4.70
CA GLY A 16 -15.30 -6.90 4.74
C GLY A 16 -14.05 -6.51 5.56
N GLU A 17 -13.98 -5.30 6.12
CA GLU A 17 -12.84 -4.84 6.93
C GLU A 17 -12.82 -5.46 8.36
N GLU A 18 -13.98 -5.85 8.89
CA GLU A 18 -14.13 -6.53 10.19
C GLU A 18 -13.96 -8.06 10.11
N GLU A 19 -14.19 -8.67 8.94
CA GLU A 19 -14.18 -10.14 8.78
C GLU A 19 -12.88 -10.69 8.16
N THR A 20 -11.97 -9.82 7.69
CA THR A 20 -10.74 -10.31 7.10
C THR A 20 -9.69 -10.65 8.16
N PRO A 21 -9.19 -11.90 8.20
CA PRO A 21 -8.09 -12.24 9.09
C PRO A 21 -6.91 -11.30 8.83
N LYS A 22 -6.21 -10.87 9.88
CA LYS A 22 -5.13 -9.84 9.82
C LYS A 22 -4.13 -10.10 8.67
N GLN A 23 -3.81 -11.36 8.41
CA GLN A 23 -2.93 -11.79 7.33
C GLN A 23 -3.48 -11.48 5.92
N ARG A 24 -4.78 -11.70 5.68
CA ARG A 24 -5.43 -11.36 4.40
C ARG A 24 -5.43 -9.85 4.16
N ARG A 25 -5.56 -9.06 5.22
CA ARG A 25 -5.52 -7.59 5.13
C ARG A 25 -4.12 -7.07 4.81
N GLN A 26 -3.08 -7.64 5.42
CA GLN A 26 -1.68 -7.32 5.09
C GLN A 26 -1.36 -7.64 3.63
N LEU A 27 -1.80 -8.80 3.14
CA LEU A 27 -1.66 -9.19 1.74
C LEU A 27 -2.30 -8.17 0.78
N LEU A 28 -3.51 -7.72 1.11
CA LEU A 28 -4.21 -6.70 0.32
C LEU A 28 -3.46 -5.37 0.34
N TYR A 29 -2.97 -4.90 1.49
CA TYR A 29 -2.16 -3.69 1.56
C TYR A 29 -0.85 -3.80 0.76
N THR A 30 -0.17 -4.93 0.82
CA THR A 30 1.04 -5.17 0.00
C THR A 30 0.70 -5.18 -1.49
N ALA A 31 -0.40 -5.82 -1.89
CA ALA A 31 -0.88 -5.81 -3.27
C ALA A 31 -1.22 -4.38 -3.71
N ILE A 32 -1.87 -3.59 -2.86
CA ILE A 32 -2.17 -2.17 -3.10
C ILE A 32 -0.89 -1.41 -3.35
N ALA A 33 0.07 -1.49 -2.43
CA ALA A 33 1.36 -0.85 -2.56
C ALA A 33 2.05 -1.23 -3.89
N TYR A 34 2.03 -2.51 -4.26
CA TYR A 34 2.64 -2.98 -5.49
C TYR A 34 1.95 -2.45 -6.75
N HIS A 35 0.62 -2.38 -6.77
CA HIS A 35 -0.14 -1.93 -7.93
C HIS A 35 -0.19 -0.40 -8.09
N THR A 36 -0.09 0.35 -7.00
CA THR A 36 -0.19 1.82 -7.01
C THR A 36 1.17 2.51 -7.12
N THR A 37 2.25 1.82 -6.75
CA THR A 37 3.60 2.38 -6.81
C THR A 37 4.10 2.45 -8.26
N LYS A 38 4.35 3.66 -8.77
CA LYS A 38 4.99 3.87 -10.08
C LYS A 38 6.46 3.45 -10.10
N ARG A 39 7.16 3.56 -8.95
CA ARG A 39 8.58 3.21 -8.78
C ARG A 39 8.76 1.80 -8.22
N LYS A 40 8.15 0.78 -8.85
CA LYS A 40 8.20 -0.62 -8.39
C LYS A 40 9.64 -1.12 -8.24
N LEU A 41 10.50 -0.70 -9.17
CA LEU A 41 11.93 -0.99 -9.14
C LEU A 41 12.55 -0.55 -7.81
N LEU A 42 12.27 0.68 -7.36
CA LEU A 42 12.88 1.25 -6.17
C LEU A 42 12.35 0.65 -4.86
N HIS A 43 11.03 0.41 -4.78
CA HIS A 43 10.39 0.04 -3.50
C HIS A 43 10.25 -1.48 -3.28
N PHE A 44 10.31 -2.28 -4.36
CA PHE A 44 10.09 -3.73 -4.28
C PHE A 44 11.27 -4.53 -4.84
N VAL A 45 11.77 -4.17 -6.01
CA VAL A 45 12.80 -4.96 -6.70
C VAL A 45 14.18 -4.70 -6.08
N LEU A 46 14.57 -3.44 -5.91
CA LEU A 46 15.88 -3.07 -5.38
C LEU A 46 16.09 -3.59 -3.94
N PRO A 47 15.13 -3.48 -3.01
CA PRO A 47 15.27 -4.06 -1.68
C PRO A 47 15.39 -5.58 -1.72
N SER A 48 14.62 -6.25 -2.59
CA SER A 48 14.72 -7.71 -2.76
C SER A 48 16.09 -8.15 -3.28
N ILE A 49 16.63 -7.42 -4.26
CA ILE A 49 18.00 -7.66 -4.78
C ILE A 49 19.03 -7.42 -3.67
N ALA A 50 18.90 -6.32 -2.92
CA ALA A 50 19.81 -6.01 -1.83
C ALA A 50 19.79 -7.08 -0.72
N LEU A 51 18.62 -7.62 -0.38
CA LEU A 51 18.49 -8.73 0.57
C LEU A 51 19.15 -10.00 0.04
N PHE A 52 18.92 -10.33 -1.23
CA PHE A 52 19.51 -11.51 -1.84
C PHE A 52 21.03 -11.43 -1.92
N VAL A 53 21.58 -10.32 -2.43
CA VAL A 53 23.02 -10.09 -2.49
C VAL A 53 23.62 -10.03 -1.09
N GLY A 54 22.95 -9.37 -0.13
CA GLY A 54 23.38 -9.32 1.27
C GLY A 54 23.49 -10.69 1.91
N ALA A 55 22.54 -11.60 1.64
CA ALA A 55 22.58 -12.97 2.13
C ALA A 55 23.77 -13.75 1.55
N LEU A 56 24.05 -13.60 0.25
CA LEU A 56 25.21 -14.23 -0.38
C LEU A 56 26.53 -13.71 0.18
N LEU A 57 26.64 -12.39 0.37
CA LEU A 57 27.82 -11.75 0.95
C LEU A 57 28.04 -12.18 2.40
N LEU A 58 26.97 -12.25 3.20
CA LEU A 58 27.01 -12.74 4.57
C LEU A 58 27.48 -14.20 4.62
N CYS A 59 26.91 -15.06 3.79
CA CYS A 59 27.33 -16.46 3.69
C CYS A 59 28.83 -16.57 3.33
N LYS A 60 29.29 -15.82 2.33
CA LYS A 60 30.70 -15.78 1.94
C LYS A 60 31.60 -15.29 3.08
N PHE A 61 31.17 -14.28 3.82
CA PHE A 61 31.91 -13.75 4.96
C PHE A 61 32.04 -14.79 6.08
N LEU A 62 30.94 -15.44 6.46
CA LEU A 62 30.93 -16.47 7.50
C LEU A 62 31.82 -17.67 7.12
N LEU A 63 31.80 -18.08 5.86
CA LEU A 63 32.68 -19.13 5.34
C LEU A 63 34.17 -18.73 5.39
N ALA A 64 34.48 -17.46 5.10
CA ALA A 64 35.84 -16.95 5.16
C ALA A 64 36.38 -16.86 6.60
N ASP A 65 35.49 -16.71 7.58
CA ASP A 65 35.80 -16.68 9.01
C ASP A 65 36.00 -18.09 9.63
N GLY A 66 35.95 -19.14 8.79
CA GLY A 66 36.19 -20.52 9.21
C GLY A 66 34.95 -21.24 9.76
N MET A 67 33.76 -20.67 9.61
CA MET A 67 32.51 -21.30 10.03
C MET A 67 32.21 -22.55 9.19
N GLU A 68 31.59 -23.55 9.82
CA GLU A 68 31.13 -24.74 9.12
C GLU A 68 30.11 -24.36 8.04
N LYS A 69 30.20 -25.02 6.87
CA LYS A 69 29.37 -24.67 5.70
C LYS A 69 27.88 -24.67 5.99
N ILE A 70 27.42 -25.65 6.78
CA ILE A 70 25.99 -25.80 7.12
C ILE A 70 25.52 -24.62 7.95
N ASP A 71 26.30 -24.21 8.95
CA ASP A 71 25.97 -23.10 9.85
C ASP A 71 26.00 -21.76 9.11
N ALA A 72 27.03 -21.52 8.29
CA ALA A 72 27.14 -20.29 7.50
C ALA A 72 25.94 -20.09 6.56
N ILE A 73 25.54 -21.16 5.86
CA ILE A 73 24.36 -21.15 5.00
C ILE A 73 23.09 -20.97 5.83
N GLY A 74 22.94 -21.71 6.93
CA GLY A 74 21.79 -21.65 7.81
C GLY A 74 21.54 -20.25 8.36
N ILE A 75 22.58 -19.58 8.85
CA ILE A 75 22.51 -18.21 9.37
C ILE A 75 22.16 -17.23 8.23
N ALA A 76 22.82 -17.32 7.08
CA ALA A 76 22.54 -16.43 5.96
C ALA A 76 21.10 -16.56 5.45
N VAL A 77 20.58 -17.78 5.36
CA VAL A 77 19.19 -18.05 4.98
C VAL A 77 18.22 -17.55 6.05
N ALA A 78 18.50 -17.79 7.34
CA ALA A 78 17.64 -17.32 8.43
C ALA A 78 17.53 -15.78 8.43
N VAL A 79 18.65 -15.08 8.23
CA VAL A 79 18.69 -13.62 8.11
C VAL A 79 17.90 -13.15 6.89
N PHE A 80 18.08 -13.79 5.72
CA PHE A 80 17.33 -13.48 4.51
C PHE A 80 15.81 -13.65 4.71
N VAL A 81 15.39 -14.76 5.31
CA VAL A 81 13.98 -15.06 5.59
C VAL A 81 13.40 -14.03 6.56
N PHE A 82 14.13 -13.70 7.64
CA PHE A 82 13.68 -12.71 8.61
C PHE A 82 13.43 -11.34 7.97
N TYR A 83 14.38 -10.83 7.20
CA TYR A 83 14.22 -9.53 6.55
C TYR A 83 13.17 -9.53 5.43
N SER A 84 13.05 -10.64 4.69
CA SER A 84 11.99 -10.80 3.68
C SER A 84 10.60 -10.81 4.34
N TRP A 85 10.47 -11.53 5.46
CA TRP A 85 9.25 -11.55 6.27
C TRP A 85 8.92 -10.16 6.82
N PHE A 86 9.91 -9.44 7.36
CA PHE A 86 9.74 -8.07 7.86
C PHE A 86 9.27 -7.11 6.75
N ALA A 87 9.89 -7.18 5.56
CA ALA A 87 9.50 -6.35 4.42
C ALA A 87 8.04 -6.61 4.01
N PHE A 88 7.62 -7.87 3.99
CA PHE A 88 6.28 -8.28 3.58
C PHE A 88 5.19 -7.97 4.61
N THR A 89 5.52 -8.07 5.90
CA THR A 89 4.52 -7.94 6.99
C THR A 89 4.41 -6.52 7.53
N ILE A 90 5.45 -5.70 7.37
CA ILE A 90 5.52 -4.36 7.95
C ILE A 90 5.75 -3.32 6.87
N ALA A 91 6.86 -3.38 6.14
CA ALA A 91 7.28 -2.28 5.26
C ALA A 91 6.32 -2.05 4.08
N TRP A 92 5.97 -3.10 3.33
CA TRP A 92 5.08 -2.99 2.17
C TRP A 92 3.60 -2.73 2.52
N PRO A 93 3.02 -3.34 3.57
CA PRO A 93 1.67 -2.99 4.01
C PRO A 93 1.54 -1.51 4.42
N LEU A 94 2.55 -0.95 5.09
CA LEU A 94 2.54 0.47 5.48
C LEU A 94 2.47 1.40 4.27
N LEU A 95 3.14 1.06 3.17
CA LEU A 95 3.05 1.81 1.91
C LEU A 95 1.62 1.78 1.34
N GLY A 96 0.97 0.62 1.35
CA GLY A 96 -0.41 0.48 0.87
C GLY A 96 -1.42 1.23 1.74
N GLN A 97 -1.23 1.18 3.06
CA GLN A 97 -2.06 1.92 4.01
C GLN A 97 -1.90 3.43 3.83
N ARG A 98 -0.67 3.93 3.68
CA ARG A 98 -0.40 5.35 3.42
C ARG A 98 -1.06 5.84 2.15
N PHE A 99 -0.96 5.05 1.08
CA PHE A 99 -1.62 5.38 -0.19
C PHE A 99 -3.13 5.57 -0.04
N LEU A 100 -3.81 4.67 0.67
CA LEU A 100 -5.26 4.79 0.86
C LEU A 100 -5.66 5.96 1.74
N LEU A 101 -4.86 6.23 2.77
CA LEU A 101 -5.06 7.40 3.62
C LEU A 101 -4.90 8.68 2.79
N GLU A 102 -3.90 8.73 1.92
CA GLU A 102 -3.70 9.85 0.99
C GLU A 102 -4.90 10.01 0.03
N VAL A 103 -5.42 8.91 -0.53
CA VAL A 103 -6.64 8.94 -1.35
C VAL A 103 -7.84 9.47 -0.55
N GLU A 104 -8.03 9.02 0.69
CA GLU A 104 -9.10 9.49 1.55
C GLU A 104 -8.98 11.00 1.82
N THR A 105 -7.76 11.50 2.07
CA THR A 105 -7.52 12.93 2.31
C THR A 105 -7.73 13.79 1.06
N LEU A 106 -7.38 13.27 -0.12
CA LEU A 106 -7.40 14.01 -1.37
C LEU A 106 -8.76 13.99 -2.04
N PHE A 107 -9.40 12.83 -2.11
CA PHE A 107 -10.65 12.61 -2.84
C PHE A 107 -11.85 12.43 -1.91
N GLY A 108 -11.70 11.59 -0.88
CA GLY A 108 -12.74 11.36 0.12
C GLY A 108 -12.87 9.90 0.53
N PRO A 109 -13.68 9.62 1.56
CA PRO A 109 -13.84 8.29 2.13
C PRO A 109 -14.54 7.32 1.18
N ARG A 110 -15.50 7.76 0.35
CA ARG A 110 -16.20 6.83 -0.58
C ARG A 110 -15.29 6.39 -1.71
N THR A 111 -14.37 7.26 -2.14
CA THR A 111 -13.35 6.91 -3.12
C THR A 111 -12.43 5.83 -2.55
N ARG A 112 -11.99 5.96 -1.29
CA ARG A 112 -11.20 4.93 -0.61
C ARG A 112 -11.95 3.60 -0.57
N GLU A 113 -13.23 3.61 -0.23
CA GLU A 113 -14.07 2.40 -0.18
C GLU A 113 -14.21 1.73 -1.54
N GLY A 114 -14.51 2.50 -2.59
CA GLY A 114 -14.61 1.98 -3.95
C GLY A 114 -13.30 1.33 -4.44
N LEU A 115 -12.15 1.91 -4.09
CA LEU A 115 -10.85 1.28 -4.39
C LEU A 115 -10.65 0.00 -3.59
N TRP A 116 -11.06 -0.03 -2.32
CA TRP A 116 -10.94 -1.20 -1.46
C TRP A 116 -11.82 -2.36 -1.96
N GLU A 117 -13.03 -2.06 -2.42
CA GLU A 117 -13.94 -3.02 -3.05
C GLU A 117 -13.37 -3.60 -4.35
N GLN A 118 -12.70 -2.78 -5.17
CA GLN A 118 -12.02 -3.27 -6.37
C GLN A 118 -10.94 -4.31 -6.05
N PHE A 119 -10.22 -4.13 -4.93
CA PHE A 119 -9.24 -5.12 -4.46
C PHE A 119 -9.87 -6.41 -3.95
N TYR A 120 -10.99 -6.32 -3.23
CA TYR A 120 -11.70 -7.50 -2.76
C TYR A 120 -12.31 -8.33 -3.89
N THR A 121 -12.89 -7.66 -4.88
CA THR A 121 -13.55 -8.28 -6.03
C THR A 121 -12.57 -8.74 -7.11
N LYS A 122 -11.26 -8.57 -6.91
CA LYS A 122 -10.18 -8.85 -7.90
C LYS A 122 -10.40 -8.14 -9.24
N THR A 123 -11.15 -7.05 -9.27
CA THR A 123 -11.41 -6.26 -10.49
C THR A 123 -10.26 -5.32 -10.85
N VAL A 124 -9.20 -5.28 -10.03
CA VAL A 124 -7.95 -4.56 -10.33
C VAL A 124 -7.31 -5.17 -11.58
N LYS A 125 -7.56 -4.54 -12.73
CA LYS A 125 -6.91 -4.89 -14.01
C LYS A 125 -5.40 -4.68 -13.91
N HIS A 126 -4.64 -5.38 -14.76
CA HIS A 126 -3.18 -5.26 -14.91
C HIS A 126 -2.67 -3.81 -15.07
N THR A 127 -3.55 -2.87 -15.45
CA THR A 127 -3.26 -1.44 -15.64
C THR A 127 -3.14 -0.62 -14.34
N GLY A 128 -3.41 -1.21 -13.17
CA GLY A 128 -3.36 -0.51 -11.88
C GLY A 128 -4.69 0.16 -11.51
N LEU A 129 -4.74 0.81 -10.33
CA LEU A 129 -5.96 1.49 -9.88
C LEU A 129 -6.17 2.81 -10.56
N ASP A 130 -7.38 3.02 -11.05
CA ASP A 130 -7.84 4.32 -11.51
C ASP A 130 -8.59 5.04 -10.39
N VAL A 131 -7.81 5.76 -9.57
CA VAL A 131 -8.33 6.61 -8.48
C VAL A 131 -9.29 7.68 -9.03
N PHE A 132 -9.01 8.21 -10.22
CA PHE A 132 -9.80 9.29 -10.81
C PHE A 132 -11.16 8.80 -11.32
N ALA A 133 -11.18 7.67 -12.03
CA ALA A 133 -12.42 7.05 -12.47
C ALA A 133 -13.30 6.67 -11.26
N THR A 134 -12.67 6.12 -10.22
CA THR A 134 -13.38 5.74 -8.98
C THR A 134 -13.94 6.98 -8.26
N ALA A 135 -13.15 8.05 -8.13
CA ALA A 135 -13.62 9.31 -7.52
C ALA A 135 -14.77 9.94 -8.31
N LYS A 136 -14.75 9.85 -9.64
CA LYS A 136 -15.84 10.32 -10.50
C LYS A 136 -17.09 9.46 -10.34
N SER A 137 -16.96 8.13 -10.31
CA SER A 137 -18.12 7.24 -10.16
C SER A 137 -18.83 7.39 -8.83
N VAL A 138 -18.11 7.78 -7.76
CA VAL A 138 -18.70 8.04 -6.43
C VAL A 138 -19.06 9.52 -6.20
N ASN A 139 -18.96 10.37 -7.23
CA ASN A 139 -19.26 11.81 -7.18
C ASN A 139 -18.44 12.62 -6.14
N GLU A 140 -17.22 12.16 -5.80
CA GLU A 140 -16.32 12.88 -4.89
C GLU A 140 -15.24 13.69 -5.64
N TYR A 141 -15.03 13.40 -6.93
CA TYR A 141 -13.96 14.04 -7.71
C TYR A 141 -14.09 15.58 -7.77
N ASP A 142 -15.25 16.12 -8.12
CA ASP A 142 -15.39 17.56 -8.38
C ASP A 142 -15.31 18.42 -7.11
N THR A 143 -15.67 17.86 -5.97
CA THR A 143 -15.64 18.52 -4.65
C THR A 143 -14.36 18.21 -3.86
N SER A 144 -13.51 17.32 -4.39
CA SER A 144 -12.27 16.83 -3.76
C SER A 144 -11.28 17.94 -3.43
N ASN A 145 -10.46 17.70 -2.40
CA ASN A 145 -9.33 18.55 -2.06
C ASN A 145 -8.28 18.55 -3.18
N TRP A 146 -8.17 17.45 -3.93
CA TRP A 146 -7.30 17.36 -5.11
C TRP A 146 -7.64 18.45 -6.14
N VAL A 147 -8.92 18.59 -6.53
CA VAL A 147 -9.34 19.61 -7.52
C VAL A 147 -9.09 21.02 -6.98
N LYS A 148 -9.35 21.25 -5.70
CA LYS A 148 -9.10 22.55 -5.05
C LYS A 148 -7.62 22.93 -5.08
N LEU A 149 -6.73 22.00 -4.70
CA LEU A 149 -5.29 22.20 -4.71
C LEU A 149 -4.76 22.45 -6.13
N ASN A 150 -5.26 21.69 -7.12
CA ASN A 150 -4.80 21.83 -8.50
C ASN A 150 -5.26 23.16 -9.12
N LYS A 151 -6.49 23.62 -8.82
CA LYS A 151 -6.98 24.95 -9.22
C LYS A 151 -6.18 26.07 -8.56
N ALA A 152 -5.82 25.93 -7.29
CA ALA A 152 -4.97 26.89 -6.58
C ALA A 152 -3.55 26.96 -7.19
N ALA A 153 -2.94 25.81 -7.49
CA ALA A 153 -1.63 25.73 -8.12
C ALA A 153 -1.61 26.34 -9.53
N ALA A 154 -2.68 26.16 -10.31
CA ALA A 154 -2.82 26.78 -11.62
C ALA A 154 -2.90 28.31 -11.56
N LYS A 155 -3.67 28.86 -10.61
CA LYS A 155 -3.76 30.32 -10.38
C LYS A 155 -2.41 30.95 -10.01
N HIS A 156 -1.59 30.22 -9.25
CA HIS A 156 -0.28 30.70 -8.80
C HIS A 156 0.79 30.73 -9.90
N LYS A 157 0.61 30.01 -11.01
CA LYS A 157 1.51 30.03 -12.17
C LYS A 157 1.20 31.13 -13.18
N THR A 158 0.03 31.75 -13.07
CA THR A 158 -0.46 32.79 -13.98
C THR A 158 -0.43 34.21 -13.38
N SER A 159 0.04 34.33 -12.13
CA SER A 159 0.31 35.60 -11.45
C SER A 159 1.81 35.83 -11.36
#